data_AF-A0A354EXL1-F1
#
_entry.id   AF-A0A354EXL1-F1
#
_cell.length_a   1.000
_cell.length_b   1.000
_cell.length_c   1.000
_cell.angle_alpha   90.00
_cell.angle_beta   90.00
_cell.angle_gamma   90.00
#
_symmetry.space_group_name_H-M   'P 1'
#
loop_
_entity.id
_entity.type
_entity.pdbx_description
1 polymer ?
#
loop_
_entity_poly.entity_id
_entity_poly.type
_entity_poly.pdbx_seq_one_letter_code
_entity_poly.pdbx_strand_id
1 'polypeptide(L)'
;CPVASAIDGPGFCSSFKVAGQCHCAAHLPQGMCRNMKSLYDRMIALYGSLPRACESQHETTTQKCIDAWNCYRLGGTTSQNELCSGTGHPCE
;
A
#
# COMPACT_ATOMS: atom_id res chain seq x y z
N CYS A 1 -13.47 3.81 -3.05
CA CYS A 1 -12.87 2.74 -2.22
C CYS A 1 -12.64 3.28 -0.82
N PRO A 2 -12.55 2.44 0.23
CA PRO A 2 -12.34 2.94 1.58
C PRO A 2 -10.92 3.51 1.72
N VAL A 3 -10.78 4.51 2.60
CA VAL A 3 -9.47 5.02 3.00
C VAL A 3 -8.86 4.03 4.00
N ALA A 4 -7.60 3.64 3.78
CA ALA A 4 -6.88 2.80 4.73
C ALA A 4 -6.76 3.50 6.10
N SER A 5 -6.77 2.71 7.17
CA SER A 5 -6.49 3.21 8.52
C SER A 5 -5.08 3.80 8.60
N ALA A 6 -4.80 4.55 9.67
CA ALA A 6 -3.49 5.13 9.92
C ALA A 6 -2.39 4.05 9.90
N ILE A 7 -1.24 4.39 9.33
CA ILE A 7 -0.13 3.44 9.05
C ILE A 7 0.43 2.84 10.34
N ASP A 8 0.38 3.59 11.43
CA ASP A 8 0.80 3.23 12.78
C ASP A 8 -0.26 2.47 13.58
N GLY A 9 -1.47 2.33 13.04
CA GLY A 9 -2.59 1.68 13.72
C GLY A 9 -2.63 0.16 13.50
N PRO A 10 -3.19 -0.62 14.45
CA PRO A 10 -3.31 -2.07 14.33
C PRO A 10 -4.22 -2.52 13.18
N GLY A 11 -5.09 -1.63 12.67
CA GLY A 11 -5.96 -1.88 11.52
C GLY A 11 -5.33 -1.60 10.15
N PHE A 12 -4.07 -1.15 10.11
CA PHE A 12 -3.42 -0.74 8.86
C PHE A 12 -3.40 -1.88 7.83
N CYS A 13 -2.85 -3.04 8.19
CA CYS A 13 -2.64 -4.14 7.24
C CYS A 13 -3.92 -4.61 6.55
N SER A 14 -5.01 -4.78 7.30
CA SER A 14 -6.29 -5.23 6.77
C SER A 14 -6.96 -4.17 5.90
N SER A 15 -7.01 -2.92 6.38
CA SER A 15 -7.64 -1.81 5.65
C SER A 15 -6.86 -1.42 4.39
N PHE A 16 -5.53 -1.46 4.42
CA PHE A 16 -4.67 -1.19 3.26
C PHE A 16 -4.87 -2.23 2.15
N LYS A 17 -4.95 -3.51 2.51
CA LYS A 17 -5.25 -4.59 1.57
C LYS A 17 -6.61 -4.39 0.89
N VAL A 18 -7.64 -4.04 1.66
CA VAL A 18 -8.99 -3.77 1.13
C VAL A 18 -8.99 -2.56 0.20
N ALA A 19 -8.33 -1.46 0.60
CA ALA A 19 -8.21 -0.27 -0.22
C ALA A 19 -7.50 -0.56 -1.55
N GLY A 20 -6.32 -1.19 -1.50
CA GLY A 20 -5.54 -1.55 -2.69
C GLY A 20 -6.30 -2.46 -3.65
N GLN A 21 -6.98 -3.49 -3.11
CA GLN A 21 -7.83 -4.39 -3.89
C GLN A 21 -8.98 -3.65 -4.58
N CYS A 22 -9.66 -2.75 -3.87
CA CYS A 22 -10.77 -1.99 -4.41
C CYS A 22 -10.33 -1.06 -5.55
N HIS A 23 -9.23 -0.30 -5.36
CA HIS A 23 -8.72 0.60 -6.41
C HIS A 23 -8.22 -0.16 -7.63
N CYS A 24 -7.58 -1.30 -7.43
CA CYS A 24 -7.20 -2.18 -8.52
C CYS A 24 -8.42 -2.69 -9.30
N ALA A 25 -9.47 -3.12 -8.60
CA ALA A 25 -10.68 -3.68 -9.21
C ALA A 25 -11.51 -2.64 -9.98
N ALA A 26 -11.28 -1.34 -9.77
CA ALA A 26 -11.89 -0.28 -10.57
C ALA A 26 -11.39 -0.27 -12.03
N HIS A 27 -10.24 -0.89 -12.30
CA HIS A 27 -9.59 -0.87 -13.61
C HIS A 27 -9.25 -2.28 -14.16
N LEU A 28 -9.35 -3.33 -13.33
CA LEU A 28 -8.91 -4.68 -13.66
C LEU A 28 -9.89 -5.74 -13.14
N PRO A 29 -9.87 -6.96 -13.70
CA PRO A 29 -10.64 -8.08 -13.18
C PRO A 29 -10.30 -8.38 -11.71
N GLN A 30 -11.32 -8.59 -10.87
CA GLN A 30 -11.13 -8.84 -9.44
C GLN A 30 -10.12 -9.93 -9.11
N GLY A 31 -10.05 -10.99 -9.93
CA GLY A 31 -9.11 -12.10 -9.74
C GLY A 31 -7.65 -11.66 -9.73
N MET A 32 -7.31 -10.59 -10.45
CA MET A 32 -5.94 -10.05 -10.52
C MET A 32 -5.58 -9.16 -9.34
N CYS A 33 -6.58 -8.67 -8.60
CA CYS A 33 -6.38 -7.68 -7.53
C CYS A 33 -6.24 -8.29 -6.14
N ARG A 34 -6.64 -9.55 -5.94
CA ARG A 34 -6.70 -10.19 -4.61
C ARG A 34 -5.35 -10.37 -3.93
N ASN A 35 -4.28 -10.56 -4.71
CA ASN A 35 -2.94 -10.79 -4.20
C ASN A 35 -2.16 -9.47 -4.17
N MET A 36 -1.80 -9.00 -2.96
CA MET A 36 -1.10 -7.72 -2.77
C MET A 36 0.31 -7.74 -3.33
N LYS A 37 1.00 -8.88 -3.30
CA LYS A 37 2.30 -9.04 -3.97
C LYS A 37 2.17 -8.86 -5.47
N SER A 38 1.20 -9.52 -6.11
CA SER A 38 0.96 -9.37 -7.55
C SER A 38 0.55 -7.95 -7.93
N LEU A 39 -0.24 -7.29 -7.08
CA LEU A 39 -0.63 -5.90 -7.26
C LEU A 39 0.60 -4.97 -7.21
N TYR A 40 1.48 -5.16 -6.23
CA TYR A 40 2.74 -4.44 -6.13
C TYR A 40 3.62 -4.69 -7.36
N ASP A 41 3.86 -5.96 -7.71
CA ASP A 41 4.70 -6.33 -8.87
C ASP A 41 4.16 -5.68 -10.16
N ARG A 42 2.84 -5.60 -10.32
CA ARG A 42 2.20 -4.94 -11.47
C ARG A 42 2.39 -3.42 -11.44
N MET A 43 2.27 -2.79 -10.27
CA MET A 43 2.59 -1.36 -10.13
C MET A 43 4.02 -1.08 -10.55
N ILE A 44 4.97 -1.90 -10.10
CA ILE A 44 6.38 -1.76 -10.48
C ILE A 44 6.59 -2.04 -11.97
N ALA A 45 5.93 -3.05 -12.54
CA ALA A 45 6.04 -3.34 -13.97
C ALA A 45 5.53 -2.19 -14.86
N LEU A 46 4.46 -1.50 -14.43
CA LEU A 46 3.86 -0.40 -15.20
C LEU A 46 4.63 0.92 -15.06
N TYR A 47 5.07 1.26 -13.85
CA TYR A 47 5.67 2.57 -13.54
C TYR A 47 7.20 2.51 -13.37
N GLY A 48 7.79 1.32 -13.33
CA GLY A 48 9.23 1.06 -13.17
C GLY A 48 9.73 1.11 -11.73
N SER A 49 9.06 1.82 -10.82
CA SER A 49 9.44 1.90 -9.42
C SER A 49 8.27 2.29 -8.51
N LEU A 50 8.41 2.05 -7.20
CA LEU A 50 7.41 2.43 -6.22
C LEU A 50 7.21 3.97 -6.16
N PRO A 51 8.28 4.80 -6.13
CA PRO A 51 8.10 6.25 -6.17
C PRO A 51 7.29 6.74 -7.37
N ARG A 52 7.59 6.27 -8.59
CA ARG A 52 6.84 6.65 -9.79
C ARG A 52 5.39 6.17 -9.75
N ALA A 53 5.15 4.97 -9.25
CA ALA A 53 3.80 4.45 -9.09
C ALA A 53 2.98 5.23 -8.04
N CYS A 54 3.66 5.79 -7.03
CA CYS A 54 3.05 6.63 -5.99
C CYS A 54 2.86 8.08 -6.44
N GLU A 55 3.74 8.61 -7.29
CA GLU A 55 3.57 9.93 -7.94
C GLU A 55 2.35 9.97 -8.87
N SER A 56 1.97 8.84 -9.44
CA SER A 56 0.77 8.74 -10.29
C SER A 56 -0.53 8.58 -9.50
N GLN A 57 -0.50 8.55 -8.16
CA GLN A 57 -1.71 8.43 -7.34
C GLN A 57 -2.30 9.80 -7.04
N HIS A 58 -3.62 9.94 -7.16
CA HIS A 58 -4.32 11.20 -6.92
C HIS A 58 -4.97 11.31 -5.53
N GLU A 59 -5.19 10.18 -4.85
CA GLU A 59 -5.95 10.14 -3.59
C GLU A 59 -5.06 10.21 -2.33
N THR A 60 -3.74 10.19 -2.49
CA THR A 60 -2.78 10.21 -1.39
C THR A 60 -1.52 10.95 -1.82
N THR A 61 -0.71 11.38 -0.86
CA THR A 61 0.60 11.97 -1.17
C THR A 61 1.59 10.87 -1.56
N THR A 62 2.56 11.21 -2.41
CA THR A 62 3.63 10.30 -2.83
C THR A 62 4.31 9.64 -1.63
N GLN A 63 4.70 10.42 -0.63
CA GLN A 63 5.40 9.89 0.55
C GLN A 63 4.51 8.94 1.36
N LYS A 64 3.24 9.29 1.59
CA LYS A 64 2.32 8.43 2.32
C LYS A 64 2.06 7.10 1.59
N CYS A 65 2.00 7.13 0.26
CA CYS A 65 1.91 5.93 -0.56
C CYS A 65 3.16 5.05 -0.44
N ILE A 66 4.36 5.64 -0.52
CA ILE A 66 5.62 4.92 -0.38
C ILE A 66 5.71 4.28 1.01
N ASP A 67 5.43 5.06 2.05
CA ASP A 67 5.50 4.60 3.45
C ASP A 67 4.48 3.48 3.70
N ALA A 68 3.26 3.58 3.19
CA ALA A 68 2.27 2.52 3.33
C ALA A 68 2.72 1.22 2.65
N TRP A 69 3.24 1.29 1.42
CA TRP A 69 3.75 0.11 0.71
C TRP A 69 4.98 -0.52 1.37
N ASN A 70 5.90 0.31 1.86
CA ASN A 70 7.06 -0.17 2.60
C ASN A 70 6.65 -0.79 3.93
N CYS A 71 5.78 -0.14 4.70
CA CYS A 71 5.25 -0.71 5.93
C CYS A 71 4.55 -2.04 5.67
N TYR A 72 3.75 -2.14 4.62
CA TYR A 72 3.05 -3.38 4.29
C TYR A 72 4.02 -4.53 3.99
N ARG A 73 5.10 -4.26 3.24
CA ARG A 73 6.00 -5.30 2.72
C ARG A 73 7.24 -5.58 3.58
N LEU A 74 7.73 -4.57 4.28
CA LEU A 74 9.02 -4.58 4.96
C LEU A 74 8.89 -4.33 6.47
N GLY A 75 7.75 -3.77 6.92
CA GLY A 75 7.61 -3.29 8.28
C GLY A 75 8.57 -2.13 8.55
N GLY A 76 9.08 -2.06 9.78
CA GLY A 76 9.99 -1.03 10.25
C GLY A 76 9.26 0.23 10.70
N THR A 77 9.77 1.38 10.27
CA THR A 77 9.25 2.70 10.62
C THR A 77 8.99 3.55 9.39
N THR A 78 7.98 4.41 9.45
CA THR A 78 7.67 5.40 8.41
C THR A 78 8.75 6.49 8.35
N SER A 79 8.70 7.34 7.31
CA SER A 79 9.57 8.52 7.20
C SER A 79 9.38 9.52 8.36
N GLN A 80 8.27 9.41 9.09
CA GLN A 80 7.91 10.21 10.26
C GLN A 80 8.28 9.53 11.59
N ASN A 81 9.04 8.43 11.53
CA ASN A 81 9.49 7.67 12.69
C ASN A 81 8.36 6.99 13.48
N GLU A 82 7.27 6.60 12.80
CA GLU A 82 6.15 5.86 13.36
C GLU A 82 6.31 4.36 13.08
N LEU A 83 5.95 3.48 14.02
CA LEU A 83 6.03 2.03 13.83
C LEU A 83 4.96 1.54 12.85
N CYS A 84 5.36 0.80 11.83
CA CYS A 84 4.42 0.19 10.88
C CYS A 84 3.42 -0.74 11.60
N SER A 85 2.12 -0.51 11.39
CA SER A 85 1.01 -1.22 12.04
C SER A 85 1.10 -1.25 13.58
N GLY A 86 1.80 -0.28 14.19
CA GLY A 86 2.01 -0.19 15.63
C GLY A 86 2.97 -1.22 16.21
N THR A 87 3.53 -2.11 15.39
CA THR A 87 4.42 -3.20 15.81
C THR A 87 5.80 -3.11 15.17
N GLY A 88 5.91 -2.41 14.04
CA GLY A 88 7.10 -2.41 13.20
C GLY A 88 7.29 -3.69 12.40
N HIS A 89 6.34 -4.63 12.42
CA HIS A 89 6.39 -5.82 11.58
C HIS A 89 5.74 -5.58 10.22
N PRO A 90 6.19 -6.28 9.16
CA PRO A 90 5.49 -6.30 7.88
C PRO A 90 4.11 -6.96 8.03
N CYS A 91 3.22 -6.63 7.10
CA CYS A 91 1.88 -7.20 7.05
C CYS A 91 1.82 -8.58 6.38
N GLU A 92 2.74 -8.85 5.46
CA GLU A 92 2.93 -10.13 4.75
C GLU A 92 4.41 -10.46 4.60
#